data_AF-A0A7W0UGT6-F1
#
_entry.id   AF-A0A7W0UGT6-F1
#
_cell.length_a   1.000
_cell.length_b   1.000
_cell.length_c   1.000
_cell.angle_alpha   90.00
_cell.angle_beta   90.00
_cell.angle_gamma   90.00
#
_symmetry.space_group_name_H-M   'P 1'
#
loop_
_entity.id
_entity.type
_entity.pdbx_description
1 polymer ?
#
loop_
_entity_poly.entity_id
_entity_poly.type
_entity_poly.pdbx_seq_one_letter_code
_entity_poly.pdbx_strand_id
1 'polypeptide(L)'
;MLEQWHSFTDSDAFRRVTTRGPGRAFLRSQTFRSLNLARNNVRTRAAIARHPGTFDDVKTFCFFVGHNKSGASLLGGLLDAHPDVLLSDEVDALQYVDAGFACEQVYQMILKGSQAEARKGRITARRLVPYSYWVPGGWQGRCRTPLVVGDSTTGTSTRRIAA
;
A
#
# COMPACT_ATOMS: atom_id res chain seq x y z
N MET A 1 3.22 -0.23 -25.34
CA MET A 1 4.52 0.18 -24.74
C MET A 1 4.56 0.10 -23.20
N LEU A 2 3.50 -0.38 -22.52
CA LEU A 2 3.42 -0.50 -21.05
C LEU A 2 3.63 -1.94 -20.51
N GLU A 3 3.73 -2.94 -21.40
CA GLU A 3 3.95 -4.34 -21.01
C GLU A 3 5.41 -4.67 -20.62
N GLN A 4 6.39 -3.91 -21.12
CA GLN A 4 7.81 -4.20 -20.93
C GLN A 4 8.36 -3.82 -19.55
N TRP A 5 7.72 -2.88 -18.84
CA TRP A 5 8.16 -2.49 -17.49
C TRP A 5 7.71 -3.49 -16.41
N HIS A 6 6.57 -4.16 -16.62
CA HIS A 6 6.08 -5.19 -15.70
C HIS A 6 6.90 -6.48 -15.79
N SER A 7 7.39 -6.88 -16.97
CA SER A 7 8.23 -8.08 -17.12
C SER A 7 9.61 -7.94 -16.44
N PHE A 8 10.15 -6.73 -16.33
CA PHE A 8 11.48 -6.53 -15.75
C PHE A 8 11.47 -6.68 -14.22
N THR A 9 10.47 -6.11 -13.53
CA THR A 9 10.31 -6.25 -12.07
C THR A 9 9.67 -7.58 -11.63
N ASP A 10 8.96 -8.25 -12.55
CA ASP A 10 8.29 -9.55 -12.31
C ASP A 10 9.10 -10.73 -12.88
N SER A 11 10.32 -10.48 -13.38
CA SER A 11 11.24 -11.53 -13.79
C SER A 11 11.74 -12.32 -12.58
N ASP A 12 11.71 -13.65 -12.67
CA ASP A 12 12.34 -14.55 -11.69
C ASP A 12 13.82 -14.21 -11.43
N ALA A 13 14.47 -13.53 -12.38
CA ALA A 13 15.83 -13.02 -12.29
C ALA A 13 15.97 -11.88 -11.27
N PHE A 14 15.15 -10.83 -11.35
CA PHE A 14 15.15 -9.73 -10.37
C PHE A 14 14.74 -10.25 -8.98
N ARG A 15 13.83 -11.24 -8.95
CA ARG A 15 13.42 -11.93 -7.73
C ARG A 15 14.55 -12.75 -7.10
N ARG A 16 15.36 -13.49 -7.87
CA ARG A 16 16.55 -14.20 -7.35
C ARG A 16 17.56 -13.23 -6.75
N VAL A 17 17.81 -12.09 -7.39
CA VAL A 17 18.74 -11.06 -6.90
C VAL A 17 18.26 -10.45 -5.57
N THR A 18 16.95 -10.23 -5.43
CA THR A 18 16.33 -9.63 -4.24
C THR A 18 16.05 -10.62 -3.10
N THR A 19 15.87 -11.92 -3.38
CA THR A 19 15.57 -12.95 -2.36
C THR A 19 16.74 -13.86 -1.98
N ARG A 20 17.72 -14.09 -2.86
CA ARG A 20 18.84 -15.04 -2.66
C ARG A 20 20.26 -14.46 -2.88
N GLY A 21 20.41 -13.20 -3.29
CA GLY A 21 21.74 -12.56 -3.52
C GLY A 21 22.10 -11.41 -2.55
N PRO A 22 23.30 -10.80 -2.68
CA PRO A 22 23.77 -9.68 -1.84
C PRO A 22 22.87 -8.43 -1.88
N GLY A 23 22.01 -8.31 -2.91
CA GLY A 23 20.98 -7.27 -3.00
C GLY A 23 19.95 -7.31 -1.86
N ARG A 24 19.71 -8.46 -1.22
CA ARG A 24 18.81 -8.58 -0.07
C ARG A 24 19.36 -7.88 1.18
N ALA A 25 20.68 -7.94 1.40
CA ALA A 25 21.32 -7.25 2.50
C ALA A 25 21.30 -5.73 2.29
N PHE A 26 21.55 -5.29 1.05
CA PHE A 26 21.47 -3.88 0.67
C PHE A 26 20.05 -3.29 0.83
N LEU A 27 19.02 -3.97 0.34
CA LEU A 27 17.61 -3.54 0.46
C LEU A 27 17.09 -3.53 1.91
N ARG A 28 17.71 -4.30 2.81
CA ARG A 28 17.37 -4.31 4.25
C ARG A 28 18.27 -3.40 5.09
N SER A 29 19.26 -2.75 4.48
CA SER A 29 20.14 -1.81 5.18
C SER A 29 19.35 -0.62 5.73
N GLN A 30 19.76 -0.11 6.89
CA GLN A 30 19.15 1.09 7.48
C GLN A 30 19.28 2.29 6.55
N THR A 31 20.39 2.38 5.81
CA THR A 31 20.64 3.44 4.83
C THR A 31 19.63 3.42 3.69
N PHE A 32 19.35 2.25 3.10
CA PHE A 32 18.35 2.12 2.04
C PHE A 32 16.94 2.46 2.55
N ARG A 33 16.58 2.00 3.76
CA ARG A 33 15.29 2.34 4.38
C ARG A 33 15.15 3.84 4.60
N SER A 34 16.18 4.48 5.16
CA SER A 34 16.21 5.93 5.41
C SER A 34 16.10 6.73 4.12
N LEU A 35 16.88 6.38 3.08
CA LEU A 35 16.79 7.02 1.76
C LEU A 35 15.41 6.85 1.12
N ASN A 36 14.80 5.67 1.25
CA ASN A 36 13.46 5.42 0.72
C ASN A 36 12.40 6.25 1.45
N LEU A 37 12.50 6.36 2.79
CA LEU A 37 11.63 7.23 3.58
C LEU A 37 11.79 8.71 3.19
N ALA A 38 13.01 9.21 3.09
CA ALA A 38 13.28 10.59 2.67
C ALA A 38 12.72 10.88 1.26
N ARG A 39 12.97 9.96 0.31
CA ARG A 39 12.40 10.03 -1.05
C ARG A 39 10.88 10.04 -1.02
N ASN A 40 10.25 9.17 -0.23
CA ASN A 40 8.80 9.11 -0.12
C ASN A 40 8.23 10.38 0.49
N ASN A 41 8.88 10.96 1.51
CA ASN A 41 8.46 12.19 2.16
C ASN A 41 8.40 13.36 1.15
N VAL A 42 9.48 13.57 0.39
CA VAL A 42 9.54 14.63 -0.62
C VAL A 42 8.50 14.39 -1.72
N ARG A 43 8.35 13.14 -2.17
CA ARG A 43 7.40 12.80 -3.24
C ARG A 43 5.95 12.92 -2.81
N THR A 44 5.60 12.59 -1.57
CA THR A 44 4.23 12.76 -1.07
C THR A 44 3.92 14.23 -0.89
N ARG A 45 4.83 15.03 -0.32
CA ARG A 45 4.69 16.49 -0.24
C ARG A 45 4.45 17.13 -1.61
N ALA A 46 5.29 16.82 -2.59
CA ALA A 46 5.13 17.34 -3.94
C ALA A 46 3.82 16.88 -4.61
N ALA A 47 3.32 15.69 -4.28
CA ALA A 47 2.04 15.21 -4.81
C ALA A 47 0.85 15.93 -4.17
N ILE A 48 0.89 16.14 -2.85
CA ILE A 48 -0.13 16.89 -2.11
C ILE A 48 -0.16 18.35 -2.58
N ALA A 49 1.01 18.99 -2.73
CA ALA A 49 1.10 20.37 -3.17
C ALA A 49 0.52 20.59 -4.59
N ARG A 50 0.47 19.56 -5.44
CA ARG A 50 -0.17 19.62 -6.76
C ARG A 50 -1.69 19.53 -6.70
N HIS A 51 -2.23 18.89 -5.68
CA HIS A 51 -3.65 18.67 -5.48
C HIS A 51 -4.03 18.97 -4.02
N PRO A 52 -3.92 20.24 -3.59
CA PRO A 52 -4.26 20.62 -2.24
C PRO A 52 -5.73 20.30 -1.97
N GLY A 53 -6.05 19.91 -0.75
CA GLY A 53 -7.41 19.62 -0.31
C GLY A 53 -7.99 18.26 -0.74
N THR A 54 -7.20 17.40 -1.40
CA THR A 54 -7.65 16.05 -1.83
C THR A 54 -8.18 15.19 -0.66
N PHE A 55 -7.69 15.44 0.56
CA PHE A 55 -8.01 14.65 1.74
C PHE A 55 -8.73 15.45 2.84
N ASP A 56 -9.26 16.64 2.54
CA ASP A 56 -9.91 17.51 3.53
C ASP A 56 -11.20 16.90 4.09
N ASP A 57 -11.89 16.10 3.27
CA ASP A 57 -13.15 15.45 3.63
C ASP A 57 -12.96 14.12 4.39
N VAL A 58 -11.72 13.72 4.70
CA VAL A 58 -11.45 12.48 5.43
C VAL A 58 -11.94 12.61 6.87
N LYS A 59 -12.91 11.77 7.24
CA LYS A 59 -13.53 11.75 8.57
C LYS A 59 -13.07 10.60 9.44
N THR A 60 -12.61 9.52 8.81
CA THR A 60 -12.33 8.27 9.53
C THR A 60 -11.11 7.57 8.98
N PHE A 61 -10.26 7.11 9.90
CA PHE A 61 -9.17 6.21 9.58
C PHE A 61 -9.55 4.77 9.94
N CYS A 62 -9.70 3.90 8.94
CA CYS A 62 -10.02 2.50 9.12
C CYS A 62 -8.74 1.68 9.28
N PHE A 63 -8.55 1.12 10.46
CA PHE A 63 -7.33 0.39 10.80
C PHE A 63 -7.64 -1.06 11.21
N PHE A 64 -6.96 -2.01 10.59
CA PHE A 64 -7.20 -3.43 10.82
C PHE A 64 -6.22 -3.97 11.87
N VAL A 65 -6.76 -4.54 12.94
CA VAL A 65 -6.02 -5.21 14.01
C VAL A 65 -6.42 -6.69 14.06
N GLY A 66 -5.46 -7.57 14.30
CA GLY A 66 -5.68 -9.02 14.29
C GLY A 66 -4.47 -9.85 13.83
N HIS A 67 -4.72 -11.10 13.44
CA HIS A 67 -3.68 -12.02 13.00
C HIS A 67 -3.65 -12.20 11.48
N ASN A 68 -2.53 -12.70 10.96
CA ASN A 68 -2.41 -13.05 9.54
C ASN A 68 -3.42 -14.14 9.15
N LYS A 69 -3.97 -14.08 7.93
CA LYS A 69 -4.95 -15.04 7.37
C LYS A 69 -6.34 -15.02 8.01
N SER A 70 -6.78 -13.87 8.54
CA SER A 70 -8.13 -13.65 9.07
C SER A 70 -9.16 -13.17 8.03
N GLY A 71 -8.75 -13.00 6.76
CA GLY A 71 -9.62 -12.44 5.72
C GLY A 71 -9.58 -10.91 5.59
N ALA A 72 -8.64 -10.24 6.28
CA ALA A 72 -8.48 -8.79 6.18
C ALA A 72 -8.37 -8.27 4.74
N SER A 73 -7.62 -8.96 3.87
CA SER A 73 -7.50 -8.56 2.47
C SER A 73 -8.79 -8.70 1.64
N LEU A 74 -9.66 -9.65 1.99
CA LEU A 74 -10.98 -9.77 1.37
C LEU A 74 -11.84 -8.56 1.75
N LEU A 75 -11.92 -8.27 3.06
CA LEU A 75 -12.67 -7.13 3.57
C LEU A 75 -12.12 -5.81 3.04
N GLY A 76 -10.80 -5.65 3.02
CA GLY A 76 -10.11 -4.49 2.47
C GLY A 76 -10.41 -4.29 0.99
N GLY A 77 -10.37 -5.37 0.19
CA GLY A 77 -10.76 -5.33 -1.21
C GLY A 77 -12.22 -4.93 -1.43
N LEU A 78 -13.16 -5.43 -0.62
CA LEU A 78 -14.58 -5.07 -0.71
C LEU A 78 -14.83 -3.62 -0.31
N LEU A 79 -14.16 -3.13 0.74
CA LEU A 79 -14.29 -1.74 1.19
C LEU A 79 -13.70 -0.76 0.18
N ASP A 80 -12.51 -1.03 -0.37
CA ASP A 80 -11.88 -0.18 -1.41
C ASP A 80 -12.68 -0.15 -2.73
N ALA A 81 -13.64 -1.06 -2.92
CA ALA A 81 -14.56 -0.99 -4.05
C ALA A 81 -15.61 0.12 -3.91
N HIS A 82 -15.74 0.74 -2.73
CA HIS A 82 -16.68 1.83 -2.47
C HIS A 82 -16.13 3.19 -2.95
N PRO A 83 -16.95 4.05 -3.59
CA PRO A 83 -16.49 5.33 -4.17
C PRO A 83 -15.83 6.31 -3.18
N ASP A 84 -16.24 6.26 -1.92
CA ASP A 84 -15.81 7.19 -0.86
C ASP A 84 -14.88 6.55 0.18
N VAL A 85 -14.41 5.32 -0.07
CA VAL A 85 -13.46 4.61 0.80
C VAL A 85 -12.16 4.39 0.04
N LEU A 86 -11.05 4.71 0.68
CA LEU A 86 -9.72 4.50 0.14
C LEU A 86 -8.94 3.55 1.05
N LEU A 87 -8.64 2.33 0.59
CA LEU A 87 -8.03 1.32 1.44
C LEU A 87 -6.97 0.48 0.72
N SER A 88 -5.83 0.30 1.38
CA SER A 88 -4.73 -0.55 0.91
C SER A 88 -4.39 -1.66 1.90
N ASP A 89 -3.90 -2.81 1.43
CA ASP A 89 -3.54 -3.96 2.28
C ASP A 89 -2.03 -4.07 2.59
N GLU A 90 -1.16 -3.26 1.97
CA GLU A 90 0.29 -3.51 2.00
C GLU A 90 1.16 -2.27 2.24
N VAL A 91 0.60 -1.17 2.76
CA VAL A 91 1.37 0.07 2.92
C VAL A 91 2.14 0.11 4.24
N ASP A 92 1.63 -0.55 5.29
CA ASP A 92 2.13 -0.42 6.67
C ASP A 92 2.08 1.06 7.08
N ALA A 93 0.88 1.61 7.29
CA ALA A 93 0.72 3.05 7.55
C ALA A 93 1.56 3.52 8.77
N LEU A 94 1.72 2.66 9.77
CA LEU A 94 2.43 2.98 11.01
C LEU A 94 3.93 3.29 10.79
N GLN A 95 4.62 2.66 9.82
CA GLN A 95 6.04 3.04 9.57
C GLN A 95 6.20 4.49 9.11
N TYR A 96 5.18 5.06 8.45
CA TYR A 96 5.24 6.46 8.00
C TYR A 96 4.89 7.41 9.14
N VAL A 97 3.97 7.01 10.01
CA VAL A 97 3.67 7.72 11.27
C VAL A 97 4.93 7.78 12.15
N ASP A 98 5.59 6.64 12.38
CA ASP A 98 6.85 6.55 13.14
C ASP A 98 7.96 7.42 12.53
N ALA A 99 7.95 7.57 11.20
CA ALA A 99 8.91 8.39 10.45
C ALA A 99 8.54 9.89 10.38
N GLY A 100 7.49 10.34 11.08
CA GLY A 100 7.10 11.75 11.16
C GLY A 100 6.42 12.30 9.90
N PHE A 101 5.74 11.45 9.13
CA PHE A 101 4.94 11.92 7.98
C PHE A 101 3.66 12.60 8.47
N ALA A 102 3.26 13.68 7.80
CA ALA A 102 1.94 14.27 8.02
C ALA A 102 0.81 13.33 7.57
N CYS A 103 -0.39 13.49 8.14
CA CYS A 103 -1.54 12.64 7.86
C CYS A 103 -1.84 12.50 6.36
N GLU A 104 -1.90 13.62 5.63
CA GLU A 104 -2.12 13.63 4.18
C GLU A 104 -1.03 12.86 3.40
N GLN A 105 0.22 12.87 3.90
CA GLN A 105 1.29 12.10 3.28
C GLN A 105 1.06 10.60 3.47
N VAL A 106 0.57 10.17 4.64
CA VAL A 106 0.18 8.79 4.90
C VAL A 106 -1.00 8.40 4.00
N TYR A 107 -2.02 9.25 3.89
CA TYR A 107 -3.17 9.02 2.99
C TYR A 107 -2.73 8.91 1.52
N GLN A 108 -1.78 9.74 1.10
CA GLN A 108 -1.19 9.67 -0.23
C GLN A 108 -0.39 8.38 -0.48
N MET A 109 0.24 7.82 0.57
CA MET A 109 0.87 6.50 0.47
C MET A 109 -0.18 5.40 0.33
N ILE A 110 -1.27 5.48 1.08
CA ILE A 110 -2.42 4.56 0.96
C ILE A 110 -3.05 4.62 -0.43
N LEU A 111 -3.23 5.82 -1.00
CA LEU A 111 -3.73 5.99 -2.36
C LEU A 111 -2.84 5.29 -3.39
N LYS A 112 -1.53 5.46 -3.27
CA LYS A 112 -0.56 4.79 -4.15
C LYS A 112 -0.58 3.28 -3.97
N GLY A 113 -0.76 2.80 -2.74
CA GLY A 113 -0.93 1.38 -2.41
C GLY A 113 -2.16 0.79 -3.10
N SER A 114 -3.34 1.36 -2.85
CA SER A 114 -4.62 0.97 -3.45
C SER A 114 -4.54 0.95 -4.99
N GLN A 115 -3.96 1.99 -5.61
CA GLN A 115 -3.72 2.03 -7.05
C GLN A 115 -2.78 0.91 -7.54
N ALA A 116 -1.70 0.63 -6.82
CA ALA A 116 -0.77 -0.42 -7.19
C ALA A 116 -1.42 -1.81 -7.10
N GLU A 117 -2.29 -2.03 -6.11
CA GLU A 117 -3.05 -3.27 -5.95
C GLU A 117 -4.11 -3.45 -7.04
N ALA A 118 -4.86 -2.39 -7.36
CA ALA A 118 -5.84 -2.39 -8.45
C ALA A 118 -5.18 -2.66 -9.81
N ARG A 119 -4.01 -2.06 -10.09
CA ARG A 119 -3.24 -2.34 -11.32
C ARG A 119 -2.79 -3.80 -11.43
N LYS A 120 -2.60 -4.49 -10.30
CA LYS A 120 -2.30 -5.93 -10.25
C LYS A 120 -3.57 -6.80 -10.34
N GLY A 121 -4.76 -6.20 -10.49
CA GLY A 121 -6.05 -6.90 -10.49
C GLY A 121 -6.44 -7.45 -9.12
N ARG A 122 -5.92 -6.88 -8.02
CA ARG A 122 -6.19 -7.34 -6.64
C ARG A 122 -5.92 -8.85 -6.45
N ILE A 123 -4.88 -9.37 -7.13
CA ILE A 123 -4.50 -10.79 -7.08
C ILE A 123 -3.61 -11.07 -5.85
N THR A 124 -4.07 -12.02 -5.03
CA THR A 124 -3.42 -12.51 -3.80
C THR A 124 -3.01 -13.98 -3.92
N ALA A 125 -2.22 -14.47 -2.95
CA ALA A 125 -1.79 -15.87 -2.82
C ALA A 125 -0.88 -16.37 -3.95
N ARG A 126 0.18 -15.61 -4.27
CA ARG A 126 1.18 -15.93 -5.33
C ARG A 126 2.00 -17.22 -5.10
N ARG A 127 1.84 -17.92 -3.97
CA ARG A 127 2.50 -19.22 -3.67
C ARG A 127 1.54 -20.42 -3.70
N LEU A 128 0.24 -20.15 -3.87
CA LEU A 128 -0.83 -21.14 -4.02
C LEU A 128 -1.55 -20.84 -5.34
N VAL A 129 -2.68 -21.49 -5.60
CA VAL A 129 -3.58 -21.08 -6.68
C VAL A 129 -3.95 -19.61 -6.45
N PRO A 130 -3.60 -18.70 -7.37
CA PRO A 130 -3.89 -17.29 -7.20
C PRO A 130 -5.40 -17.05 -7.26
N TYR A 131 -5.87 -16.12 -6.44
CA TYR A 131 -7.25 -15.65 -6.47
C TYR A 131 -7.28 -14.12 -6.43
N SER A 132 -8.37 -13.55 -6.93
CA SER A 132 -8.55 -12.10 -7.02
C SER A 132 -9.69 -11.64 -6.11
N TYR A 133 -9.47 -10.52 -5.42
CA TYR A 133 -10.52 -9.77 -4.72
C TYR A 133 -11.05 -8.60 -5.55
N TRP A 134 -10.89 -8.67 -6.87
CA TRP A 134 -11.41 -7.66 -7.78
C TRP A 134 -12.94 -7.63 -7.73
N VAL A 135 -13.49 -6.42 -7.58
CA VAL A 135 -14.93 -6.18 -7.61
C VAL A 135 -15.30 -5.55 -8.96
N PRO A 136 -16.04 -6.26 -9.84
CA PRO A 136 -16.46 -5.70 -11.12
C PRO A 136 -17.28 -4.42 -10.94
N GLY A 137 -16.92 -3.37 -11.67
CA GLY A 137 -17.56 -2.05 -11.56
C GLY A 137 -17.24 -1.29 -10.26
N GLY A 138 -16.41 -1.85 -9.38
CA GLY A 138 -15.97 -1.21 -8.15
C GLY A 138 -14.98 -0.07 -8.39
N TRP A 139 -14.72 0.67 -7.31
CA TRP A 139 -13.83 1.83 -7.32
C TRP A 139 -12.38 1.51 -6.98
N GLN A 140 -12.00 0.24 -6.93
CA GLN A 140 -10.69 -0.17 -6.42
C GLN A 140 -9.52 0.55 -7.13
N GLY A 141 -8.62 1.16 -6.35
CA GLY A 141 -7.54 2.01 -6.86
C GLY A 141 -7.96 3.40 -7.34
N ARG A 142 -9.20 3.79 -7.08
CA ARG A 142 -9.78 5.10 -7.39
C ARG A 142 -10.62 5.53 -6.18
N CYS A 143 -10.84 6.83 -6.05
CA CYS A 143 -11.74 7.36 -5.05
C CYS A 143 -12.26 8.70 -5.58
N ARG A 144 -13.53 8.99 -5.33
CA ARG A 144 -14.13 10.28 -5.70
C ARG A 144 -13.71 11.35 -4.70
N THR A 145 -14.14 11.17 -3.46
CA THR A 145 -13.84 12.04 -2.33
C THR A 145 -13.69 11.14 -1.09
N PRO A 146 -12.46 10.93 -0.59
CA PRO A 146 -12.23 9.96 0.47
C PRO A 146 -12.83 10.46 1.78
N LEU A 147 -13.89 9.78 2.24
CA LEU A 147 -14.44 9.99 3.58
C LEU A 147 -13.77 9.06 4.61
N VAL A 148 -13.37 7.88 4.14
CA VAL A 148 -12.67 6.87 4.93
C VAL A 148 -11.35 6.54 4.25
N VAL A 149 -10.26 6.56 5.00
CA VAL A 149 -8.93 6.11 4.54
C VAL A 149 -8.46 4.98 5.43
N GLY A 150 -7.82 3.94 4.90
CA GLY A 150 -7.39 2.81 5.72
C GLY A 150 -6.22 2.02 5.19
N ASP A 151 -5.59 1.29 6.12
CA ASP A 151 -4.51 0.35 5.84
C ASP A 151 -4.76 -0.98 6.58
N SER A 152 -4.55 -2.07 5.85
CA SER A 152 -4.86 -3.42 6.30
C SER A 152 -3.59 -4.30 6.28
N THR A 153 -2.63 -3.93 7.13
CA THR A 153 -1.40 -4.70 7.34
C THR A 153 -1.48 -5.56 8.62
N THR A 154 -2.60 -6.24 8.83
CA THR A 154 -3.10 -6.76 10.13
C THR A 154 -2.02 -7.38 11.04
N GLY A 155 -1.21 -8.34 10.56
CA GLY A 155 -0.18 -8.94 11.41
C GLY A 155 1.01 -8.04 11.71
N THR A 156 1.38 -7.13 10.82
CA THR A 156 2.44 -6.13 11.06
C THR A 156 1.95 -5.04 11.99
N SER A 157 0.75 -4.53 11.75
CA SER A 157 0.05 -3.56 12.59
C SER A 157 -0.02 -4.02 14.05
N THR A 158 -0.52 -5.24 14.30
CA THR A 158 -0.62 -5.79 15.65
C THR A 158 0.74 -5.89 16.34
N ARG A 159 1.80 -6.30 15.64
CA ARG A 159 3.15 -6.39 16.22
C ARG A 159 3.74 -5.04 16.58
N ARG A 160 3.44 -3.98 15.83
CA ARG A 160 3.93 -2.62 16.11
C ARG A 160 3.22 -1.99 17.30
N ILE A 161 1.93 -2.28 17.47
CA ILE A 161 1.13 -1.72 18.58
C ILE A 161 1.40 -2.45 19.91
N ALA A 162 1.71 -3.75 19.85
CA ALA A 162 2.01 -4.54 21.05
C ALA A 162 3.43 -4.33 21.61
N ALA A 163 4.26 -3.55 20.92
CA ALA A 163 5.65 -3.24 21.30
C ALA A 163 5.70 -1.94 22.12
#